data_AF-M1INP3-F1
#
_entry.id   AF-M1INP3-F1
#
_cell.length_a   1.000
_cell.length_b   1.000
_cell.length_c   1.000
_cell.angle_alpha   90.00
_cell.angle_beta   90.00
_cell.angle_gamma   90.00
#
_symmetry.space_group_name_H-M   'P 1'
#
loop_
_entity.id
_entity.type
_entity.pdbx_description
1 polymer ?
#
loop_
_entity_poly.entity_id
_entity_poly.type
_entity_poly.pdbx_seq_one_letter_code
_entity_poly.pdbx_strand_id
1 'polypeptide(L)'
;MTGPQWGIPPTPPSLESSLELNGVRISDLNSTSSNNSEFSDSKLIQFQLELKRKGLTEDTIKRYISCIKRGSKESNNCVKAWRNFYRLVLGREPPEGLKVKKTGADLRIPSVEQIKDTLAKVSSNAKLSLFFRLLLESGLREAEVLRVMNEYDATKDVCEGICYYELNWTRGSKGSFYLFHVMPIMRMELKKPYVDKYVKQLGLIPPKYFRKFVSTQMATLGIPFDVIDFIQGRKPTRVLTRHYVSLFGIAREHYKKYAEWVKQNFP
;
A
#
# COMPACT_ATOMS: atom_id res chain seq x y z
N MET A 1 44.08 23.16 -59.04
CA MET A 1 44.10 23.97 -57.80
C MET A 1 43.07 25.07 -57.93
N THR A 2 42.41 25.43 -56.81
CA THR A 2 41.42 26.52 -56.60
C THR A 2 40.06 26.39 -57.32
N GLY A 3 38.98 26.32 -56.52
CA GLY A 3 37.58 26.08 -56.95
C GLY A 3 36.79 27.34 -57.33
N PRO A 4 35.45 27.29 -57.32
CA PRO A 4 34.67 28.50 -57.05
C PRO A 4 33.45 28.34 -56.12
N GLN A 5 33.06 29.49 -55.60
CA GLN A 5 32.15 29.82 -54.52
C GLN A 5 30.66 29.59 -54.80
N TRP A 6 29.93 29.40 -53.70
CA TRP A 6 28.49 29.36 -53.58
C TRP A 6 27.84 30.73 -53.87
N GLY A 7 26.90 30.77 -54.81
CA GLY A 7 25.94 31.86 -55.00
C GLY A 7 24.63 31.56 -54.27
N ILE A 8 24.07 32.58 -53.59
CA ILE A 8 22.82 32.49 -52.82
C ILE A 8 21.61 32.68 -53.75
N PRO A 9 20.54 31.87 -53.61
CA PRO A 9 19.21 32.22 -54.09
C PRO A 9 18.19 32.42 -52.94
N PRO A 10 17.03 33.04 -53.23
CA PRO A 10 16.46 34.13 -52.43
C PRO A 10 15.34 33.68 -51.48
N THR A 11 14.99 34.57 -50.54
CA THR A 11 13.87 34.44 -49.60
C THR A 11 12.52 34.72 -50.29
N PRO A 12 11.48 33.90 -50.05
CA PRO A 12 10.10 34.34 -50.24
C PRO A 12 9.20 33.93 -49.02
N PRO A 13 7.91 34.31 -48.98
CA PRO A 13 7.43 35.50 -48.29
C PRO A 13 6.51 35.16 -47.10
N SER A 14 6.23 36.16 -46.27
CA SER A 14 5.21 36.13 -45.23
C SER A 14 3.79 36.14 -45.80
N LEU A 15 2.89 35.28 -45.31
CA LEU A 15 1.46 35.58 -45.17
C LEU A 15 0.74 34.54 -44.29
N GLU A 16 -0.06 35.06 -43.36
CA GLU A 16 -0.98 34.35 -42.46
C GLU A 16 -2.09 33.60 -43.21
N SER A 17 -2.50 32.44 -42.68
CA SER A 17 -3.90 31.97 -42.70
C SER A 17 -4.04 30.68 -41.86
N SER A 18 -4.59 30.87 -40.66
CA SER A 18 -5.63 30.08 -39.99
C SER A 18 -5.65 28.54 -40.09
N LEU A 19 -5.50 27.88 -38.93
CA LEU A 19 -6.42 26.83 -38.48
C LEU A 19 -6.50 26.89 -36.94
N GLU A 20 -7.64 27.35 -36.43
CA GLU A 20 -8.01 27.30 -35.01
C GLU A 20 -8.24 25.86 -34.55
N LEU A 21 -7.93 25.55 -33.27
CA LEU A 21 -8.90 24.98 -32.31
C LEU A 21 -8.27 24.82 -30.91
N ASN A 22 -8.89 25.52 -29.97
CA ASN A 22 -9.14 25.14 -28.57
C ASN A 22 -8.01 25.22 -27.52
N GLY A 23 -7.83 26.44 -27.01
CA GLY A 23 -8.33 26.79 -25.67
C GLY A 23 -7.86 25.96 -24.47
N VAL A 24 -6.72 26.35 -23.89
CA VAL A 24 -6.49 26.21 -22.44
C VAL A 24 -6.03 27.57 -21.92
N ARG A 25 -6.87 28.20 -21.09
CA ARG A 25 -6.56 29.46 -20.38
C ARG A 25 -5.33 29.25 -19.49
N ILE A 26 -4.24 29.94 -19.80
CA ILE A 26 -3.18 30.22 -18.83
C ILE A 26 -3.69 31.36 -17.96
N SER A 27 -4.20 31.05 -16.77
CA SER A 27 -4.49 32.04 -15.75
C SER A 27 -3.20 32.39 -15.01
N ASP A 28 -2.71 33.59 -15.26
CA ASP A 28 -1.88 34.47 -14.45
C ASP A 28 -1.26 33.86 -13.18
N LEU A 29 0.00 33.44 -13.32
CA LEU A 29 0.93 33.29 -12.21
C LEU A 29 1.35 34.69 -11.75
N ASN A 30 0.56 35.27 -10.85
CA ASN A 30 1.05 36.37 -10.01
C ASN A 30 2.19 35.84 -9.14
N SER A 31 3.39 36.20 -9.59
CA SER A 31 4.66 35.93 -8.95
C SER A 31 4.76 36.71 -7.65
N THR A 32 4.62 36.03 -6.52
CA THR A 32 5.28 36.46 -5.29
C THR A 32 6.67 35.84 -5.27
N SER A 33 7.67 36.68 -5.50
CA SER A 33 9.07 36.32 -5.44
C SER A 33 9.41 35.73 -4.06
N SER A 34 9.81 34.46 -4.05
CA SER A 34 10.55 33.86 -2.94
C SER A 34 11.77 33.19 -3.54
N ASN A 35 12.92 33.84 -3.40
CA ASN A 35 14.23 33.30 -3.75
C ASN A 35 14.40 31.89 -3.18
N ASN A 36 14.51 30.87 -4.04
CA ASN A 36 15.06 29.56 -3.66
C ASN A 36 15.62 28.83 -4.91
N SER A 37 16.91 29.00 -5.18
CA SER A 37 17.67 28.25 -6.21
C SER A 37 17.83 26.74 -5.88
N GLU A 38 17.25 26.25 -4.78
CA GLU A 38 17.32 24.86 -4.36
C GLU A 38 16.23 23.94 -4.96
N PHE A 39 15.21 24.49 -5.63
CA PHE A 39 14.03 23.75 -6.10
C PHE A 39 13.77 23.89 -7.60
N SER A 40 14.83 23.83 -8.41
CA SER A 40 14.63 23.78 -9.88
C SER A 40 13.85 22.52 -10.27
N ASP A 41 13.02 22.62 -11.31
CA ASP A 41 12.24 21.50 -11.83
C ASP A 41 13.12 20.29 -12.17
N SER A 42 14.35 20.55 -12.62
CA SER A 42 15.39 19.53 -12.84
C SER A 42 15.70 18.69 -11.58
N LYS A 43 15.87 19.33 -10.41
CA LYS A 43 16.12 18.62 -9.14
C LYS A 43 14.92 17.78 -8.69
N LEU A 44 13.70 18.24 -8.96
CA LEU A 44 12.48 17.48 -8.64
C LEU A 44 12.32 16.26 -9.55
N ILE A 45 12.64 16.39 -10.84
CA ILE A 45 12.68 15.27 -11.79
C ILE A 45 13.73 14.24 -11.35
N GLN A 46 14.94 14.69 -11.03
CA GLN A 46 15.99 13.83 -10.49
C GLN A 46 15.50 13.10 -9.23
N PHE A 47 14.87 13.82 -8.31
CA PHE A 47 14.34 13.22 -7.08
C PHE A 47 13.32 12.11 -7.39
N GLN A 48 12.40 12.37 -8.32
CA GLN A 48 11.40 11.39 -8.73
C GLN A 48 12.06 10.13 -9.30
N LEU A 49 13.07 10.27 -10.16
CA LEU A 49 13.81 9.14 -10.75
C LEU A 49 14.51 8.30 -9.67
N GLU A 50 15.20 8.96 -8.73
CA GLU A 50 15.89 8.28 -7.63
C GLU A 50 14.91 7.53 -6.70
N LEU A 51 13.74 8.11 -6.41
CA LEU A 51 12.73 7.42 -5.62
C LEU A 51 12.15 6.20 -6.36
N LYS A 52 11.99 6.27 -7.69
CA LYS A 52 11.58 5.11 -8.51
C LYS A 52 12.63 4.01 -8.49
N ARG A 53 13.92 4.35 -8.63
CA ARG A 53 15.05 3.40 -8.53
C ARG A 53 15.07 2.67 -7.17
N LYS A 54 14.68 3.36 -6.10
CA LYS A 54 14.53 2.77 -4.76
C LYS A 54 13.28 1.88 -4.60
N GLY A 55 12.47 1.73 -5.64
CA GLY A 55 11.27 0.87 -5.64
C GLY A 55 10.11 1.43 -4.81
N LEU A 56 10.04 2.75 -4.60
CA LEU A 56 8.89 3.35 -3.92
C LEU A 56 7.65 3.35 -4.82
N THR A 57 6.47 3.26 -4.20
CA THR A 57 5.20 3.33 -4.94
C THR A 57 4.96 4.74 -5.48
N GLU A 58 4.27 4.84 -6.62
CA GLU A 58 3.90 6.13 -7.24
C GLU A 58 3.17 7.07 -6.26
N ASP A 59 2.27 6.55 -5.42
CA ASP A 59 1.60 7.36 -4.40
C ASP A 59 2.55 7.93 -3.35
N THR A 60 3.55 7.15 -2.94
CA THR A 60 4.57 7.62 -1.99
C THR A 60 5.44 8.69 -2.62
N ILE A 61 5.84 8.48 -3.88
CA ILE A 61 6.60 9.44 -4.68
C ILE A 61 5.84 10.75 -4.80
N LYS A 62 4.57 10.72 -5.22
CA LYS A 62 3.70 11.91 -5.32
C LYS A 62 3.62 12.66 -3.99
N ARG A 63 3.45 11.95 -2.86
CA ARG A 63 3.45 12.56 -1.52
C ARG A 63 4.79 13.20 -1.18
N TYR A 64 5.90 12.54 -1.47
CA TYR A 64 7.24 13.04 -1.17
C TYR A 64 7.55 14.29 -1.98
N ILE A 65 7.30 14.26 -3.30
CA ILE A 65 7.44 15.41 -4.19
C ILE A 65 6.59 16.58 -3.68
N SER A 66 5.34 16.32 -3.28
CA SER A 66 4.47 17.33 -2.71
C SER A 66 5.02 17.94 -1.41
N CYS A 67 5.67 17.17 -0.54
CA CYS A 67 6.32 17.70 0.66
C CYS A 67 7.48 18.64 0.31
N ILE A 68 8.28 18.29 -0.69
CA ILE A 68 9.40 19.14 -1.15
C ILE A 68 8.85 20.44 -1.76
N LYS A 69 7.89 20.34 -2.70
CA LYS A 69 7.26 21.50 -3.35
C LYS A 69 6.65 22.50 -2.35
N ARG A 70 6.07 22.00 -1.25
CA ARG A 70 5.43 22.85 -0.22
C ARG A 70 6.38 23.36 0.86
N GLY A 71 7.64 22.95 0.87
CA GLY A 71 8.53 23.29 1.99
C GLY A 71 8.22 22.55 3.31
N SER A 72 7.15 21.74 3.37
CA SER A 72 6.63 21.19 4.63
C SER A 72 7.57 20.14 5.21
N LYS A 73 7.84 20.24 6.52
CA LYS A 73 8.68 19.31 7.31
C LYS A 73 7.96 18.80 8.57
N GLU A 74 6.66 19.02 8.67
CA GLU A 74 5.90 18.80 9.91
C GLU A 74 5.55 17.32 10.14
N SER A 75 5.17 16.62 9.06
CA SER A 75 4.79 15.21 9.12
C SER A 75 6.01 14.30 8.97
N ASN A 76 5.97 13.13 9.60
CA ASN A 76 7.02 12.11 9.47
C ASN A 76 7.28 11.70 8.01
N ASN A 77 6.26 11.73 7.14
CA ASN A 77 6.45 11.46 5.71
C ASN A 77 7.22 12.59 5.02
N CYS A 78 6.91 13.84 5.35
CA CYS A 78 7.65 14.97 4.80
C CYS A 78 9.09 15.01 5.33
N VAL A 79 9.32 14.73 6.62
CA VAL A 79 10.67 14.56 7.18
C VAL A 79 11.44 13.49 6.39
N LYS A 80 10.83 12.33 6.11
CA LYS A 80 11.46 11.28 5.28
C LYS A 80 11.71 11.72 3.85
N ALA A 81 10.79 12.47 3.25
CA ALA A 81 10.97 13.02 1.90
C ALA A 81 12.20 13.93 1.86
N TRP A 82 12.29 14.90 2.78
CA TRP A 82 13.43 15.80 2.90
C TRP A 82 14.74 15.05 3.16
N ARG A 83 14.75 14.09 4.08
CA ARG A 83 15.94 13.26 4.35
C ARG A 83 16.41 12.47 3.12
N ASN A 84 15.50 12.03 2.24
CA ASN A 84 15.88 11.41 0.98
C ASN A 84 16.36 12.46 -0.02
N PHE A 85 15.72 13.62 -0.11
CA PHE A 85 16.13 14.71 -1.02
C PHE A 85 17.56 15.19 -0.72
N TYR A 86 17.90 15.40 0.56
CA TYR A 86 19.26 15.73 0.99
C TYR A 86 20.30 14.72 0.47
N ARG A 87 20.05 13.43 0.63
CA ARG A 87 21.01 12.38 0.26
C ARG A 87 21.06 12.12 -1.25
N LEU A 88 19.90 12.00 -1.89
CA LEU A 88 19.78 11.52 -3.27
C LEU A 88 19.95 12.62 -4.31
N VAL A 89 19.67 13.88 -3.95
CA VAL A 89 19.69 15.00 -4.90
C VAL A 89 20.76 16.02 -4.51
N LEU A 90 20.84 16.38 -3.21
CA LEU A 90 21.81 17.38 -2.75
C LEU A 90 23.17 16.79 -2.39
N GLY A 91 23.32 15.46 -2.38
CA GLY A 91 24.58 14.78 -2.09
C GLY A 91 25.15 15.06 -0.70
N ARG A 92 24.31 15.43 0.28
CA ARG A 92 24.74 15.78 1.65
C ARG A 92 23.86 15.16 2.72
N GLU A 93 24.39 15.02 3.93
CA GLU A 93 23.61 14.52 5.05
C GLU A 93 22.49 15.51 5.45
N PRO A 94 21.31 15.02 5.85
CA PRO A 94 20.24 15.88 6.32
C PRO A 94 20.59 16.52 7.66
N PRO A 95 20.09 17.75 7.93
CA PRO A 95 20.30 18.43 9.20
C PRO A 95 19.91 17.56 10.40
N GLU A 96 20.67 17.64 11.49
CA GLU A 96 20.43 16.82 12.68
C GLU A 96 19.02 17.00 13.25
N GLY A 97 18.46 18.22 13.20
CA GLY A 97 17.11 18.52 13.67
C GLY A 97 15.99 17.88 12.85
N LEU A 98 16.28 17.37 11.64
CA LEU A 98 15.30 16.72 10.77
C LEU A 98 15.09 15.25 11.17
N LYS A 99 14.50 15.04 12.36
CA LYS A 99 14.25 13.70 12.94
C LYS A 99 12.79 13.28 12.78
N VAL A 100 12.60 12.00 12.52
CA VAL A 100 11.26 11.38 12.50
C VAL A 100 10.76 11.32 13.94
N LYS A 101 9.61 11.92 14.23
CA LYS A 101 8.97 11.86 15.55
C LYS A 101 8.62 10.41 15.87
N LYS A 102 9.03 9.91 17.03
CA LYS A 102 8.61 8.58 17.51
C LYS A 102 7.11 8.64 17.81
N THR A 103 6.34 7.80 17.13
CA THR A 103 4.92 7.60 17.43
C THR A 103 4.78 6.39 18.34
N GLY A 104 4.04 6.51 19.43
CA GLY A 104 3.72 5.38 20.31
C GLY A 104 2.99 4.26 19.58
N ALA A 105 3.00 3.06 20.16
CA ALA A 105 2.23 1.95 19.64
C ALA A 105 0.73 2.23 19.80
N ASP A 106 -0.02 2.07 18.71
CA ASP A 106 -1.49 2.05 18.76
C ASP A 106 -1.92 0.73 19.39
N LEU A 107 -2.50 0.76 20.59
CA LEU A 107 -2.92 -0.43 21.36
C LEU A 107 -4.39 -0.80 21.17
N ARG A 108 -5.16 -0.06 20.36
CA ARG A 108 -6.58 -0.34 20.18
C ARG A 108 -6.81 -1.72 19.56
N ILE A 109 -7.69 -2.49 20.19
CA ILE A 109 -8.23 -3.78 19.74
C ILE A 109 -9.77 -3.65 19.73
N PRO A 110 -10.45 -3.88 18.60
CA PRO A 110 -11.91 -3.86 18.54
C PRO A 110 -12.55 -4.97 19.38
N SER A 111 -13.80 -4.76 19.83
CA SER A 111 -14.62 -5.84 20.39
C SER A 111 -15.29 -6.68 19.30
N VAL A 112 -15.79 -7.86 19.67
CA VAL A 112 -16.60 -8.73 18.78
C VAL A 112 -17.77 -7.95 18.17
N GLU A 113 -18.48 -7.17 18.98
CA GLU A 113 -19.63 -6.38 18.54
C GLU A 113 -19.24 -5.26 17.54
N GLN A 114 -18.07 -4.64 17.71
CA GLN A 114 -17.56 -3.67 16.72
C GLN A 114 -17.21 -4.32 15.38
N ILE A 115 -16.73 -5.57 15.40
CA ILE A 115 -16.48 -6.34 14.18
C ILE A 115 -17.82 -6.71 13.52
N LYS A 116 -18.80 -7.19 14.29
CA LYS A 116 -20.15 -7.50 13.78
C LYS A 116 -20.82 -6.28 13.16
N ASP A 117 -20.78 -5.14 13.84
CA ASP A 117 -21.30 -3.87 13.31
C ASP A 117 -20.65 -3.48 11.97
N THR A 118 -19.33 -3.66 11.86
CA THR A 118 -18.63 -3.42 10.58
C THR A 118 -19.13 -4.36 9.48
N LEU A 119 -19.25 -5.66 9.77
CA LEU A 119 -19.75 -6.66 8.80
C LEU A 119 -21.20 -6.39 8.39
N ALA A 120 -22.06 -6.02 9.35
CA ALA A 120 -23.45 -5.67 9.08
C ALA A 120 -23.57 -4.45 8.14
N LYS A 121 -22.77 -3.40 8.38
CA LYS A 121 -22.75 -2.18 7.54
C LYS A 121 -22.30 -2.41 6.10
N VAL A 122 -21.52 -3.45 5.85
CA VAL A 122 -21.03 -3.78 4.49
C VAL A 122 -21.79 -4.94 3.85
N SER A 123 -22.76 -5.54 4.54
CA SER A 123 -23.47 -6.76 4.11
C SER A 123 -24.12 -6.64 2.72
N SER A 124 -24.67 -5.47 2.38
CA SER A 124 -25.27 -5.19 1.07
C SER A 124 -24.26 -4.97 -0.06
N ASN A 125 -22.98 -4.79 0.25
CA ASN A 125 -21.91 -4.63 -0.73
C ASN A 125 -21.05 -5.89 -0.78
N ALA A 126 -21.34 -6.78 -1.73
CA ALA A 126 -20.70 -8.09 -1.83
C ALA A 126 -19.16 -8.04 -1.78
N LYS A 127 -18.54 -7.06 -2.45
CA LYS A 127 -17.08 -6.91 -2.48
C LYS A 127 -16.52 -6.49 -1.12
N LEU A 128 -17.15 -5.53 -0.44
CA LEU A 128 -16.72 -5.12 0.90
C LEU A 128 -17.01 -6.20 1.94
N SER A 129 -18.16 -6.86 1.83
CA SER A 129 -18.52 -7.99 2.68
C SER A 129 -17.47 -9.09 2.61
N LEU A 130 -17.15 -9.57 1.40
CA LEU A 130 -16.08 -10.55 1.19
C LEU A 130 -14.73 -10.06 1.72
N PHE A 131 -14.36 -8.80 1.44
CA PHE A 131 -13.09 -8.23 1.90
C PHE A 131 -12.95 -8.22 3.43
N PHE A 132 -13.95 -7.72 4.15
CA PHE A 132 -13.90 -7.66 5.62
C PHE A 132 -14.03 -9.06 6.25
N ARG A 133 -14.76 -9.96 5.61
CA ARG A 133 -14.87 -11.36 6.04
C ARG A 133 -13.53 -12.09 5.89
N LEU A 134 -12.83 -11.94 4.76
CA LEU A 134 -11.48 -12.51 4.58
C LEU A 134 -10.44 -11.89 5.53
N LEU A 135 -10.56 -10.60 5.88
CA LEU A 135 -9.71 -9.99 6.92
C LEU A 135 -9.94 -10.64 8.29
N LEU A 136 -11.19 -10.90 8.65
CA LEU A 136 -11.56 -11.60 9.87
C LEU A 136 -11.04 -13.03 9.87
N GLU A 137 -11.26 -13.78 8.79
CA GLU A 137 -10.92 -15.20 8.74
C GLU A 137 -9.41 -15.45 8.69
N SER A 138 -8.65 -14.60 8.01
CA SER A 138 -7.23 -14.83 7.78
C SER A 138 -6.30 -14.03 8.71
N GLY A 139 -6.75 -12.87 9.21
CA GLY A 139 -5.88 -11.92 9.89
C GLY A 139 -4.75 -11.34 9.02
N LEU A 140 -4.82 -11.50 7.69
CA LEU A 140 -3.82 -10.93 6.77
C LEU A 140 -3.89 -9.40 6.73
N ARG A 141 -2.88 -8.75 6.13
CA ARG A 141 -2.92 -7.30 5.94
C ARG A 141 -3.82 -6.98 4.75
N GLU A 142 -4.33 -5.75 4.75
CA GLU A 142 -5.20 -5.21 3.70
C GLU A 142 -4.69 -5.48 2.28
N ALA A 143 -3.39 -5.28 2.03
CA ALA A 143 -2.83 -5.46 0.69
C ALA A 143 -2.86 -6.91 0.21
N GLU A 144 -2.65 -7.87 1.10
CA GLU A 144 -2.69 -9.30 0.83
C GLU A 144 -4.11 -9.76 0.50
N VAL A 145 -5.11 -9.35 1.28
CA VAL A 145 -6.52 -9.70 1.01
C VAL A 145 -7.00 -9.07 -0.29
N LEU A 146 -6.68 -7.79 -0.53
CA LEU A 146 -6.97 -7.15 -1.81
C LEU A 146 -6.33 -7.92 -2.97
N ARG A 147 -5.08 -8.35 -2.82
CA ARG A 147 -4.39 -9.12 -3.86
C ARG A 147 -5.13 -10.41 -4.18
N VAL A 148 -5.46 -11.22 -3.16
CA VAL A 148 -6.18 -12.49 -3.35
C VAL A 148 -7.51 -12.26 -4.06
N MET A 149 -8.30 -11.26 -3.64
CA MET A 149 -9.59 -10.99 -4.28
C MET A 149 -9.47 -10.55 -5.76
N ASN A 150 -8.46 -9.75 -6.10
CA ASN A 150 -8.29 -9.24 -7.46
C ASN A 150 -7.65 -10.28 -8.41
N GLU A 151 -6.76 -11.12 -7.88
CA GLU A 151 -5.95 -12.10 -8.62
C GLU A 151 -6.38 -13.55 -8.34
N TYR A 152 -7.59 -13.78 -7.81
CA TYR A 152 -8.05 -15.10 -7.41
C TYR A 152 -7.95 -16.12 -8.54
N ASP A 153 -7.35 -17.26 -8.20
CA ASP A 153 -7.13 -18.41 -9.05
C ASP A 153 -7.53 -19.67 -8.28
N ALA A 154 -8.62 -20.32 -8.71
CA ALA A 154 -9.18 -21.48 -8.02
C ALA A 154 -8.19 -22.64 -7.88
N THR A 155 -7.18 -22.74 -8.75
CA THR A 155 -6.15 -23.80 -8.66
C THR A 155 -5.26 -23.67 -7.42
N LYS A 156 -5.25 -22.50 -6.78
CA LYS A 156 -4.49 -22.20 -5.56
C LYS A 156 -5.34 -22.28 -4.29
N ASP A 157 -6.64 -22.57 -4.44
CA ASP A 157 -7.59 -22.62 -3.35
C ASP A 157 -7.86 -24.08 -2.96
N VAL A 158 -7.38 -24.47 -1.79
CA VAL A 158 -7.43 -25.86 -1.31
C VAL A 158 -8.32 -25.95 -0.08
N CYS A 159 -9.32 -26.83 -0.13
CA CYS A 159 -10.26 -27.08 0.97
C CYS A 159 -10.29 -28.55 1.35
N GLU A 160 -9.48 -28.92 2.35
CA GLU A 160 -9.43 -30.27 2.91
C GLU A 160 -9.56 -30.19 4.44
N GLY A 161 -10.79 -30.11 4.93
CA GLY A 161 -11.14 -29.86 6.34
C GLY A 161 -10.89 -28.42 6.79
N ILE A 162 -9.76 -27.84 6.38
CA ILE A 162 -9.41 -26.42 6.51
C ILE A 162 -9.13 -25.86 5.13
N CYS A 163 -9.69 -24.70 4.83
CA CYS A 163 -9.46 -24.02 3.57
C CYS A 163 -8.31 -23.01 3.66
N TYR A 164 -7.47 -22.99 2.63
CA TYR A 164 -6.42 -22.01 2.46
C TYR A 164 -6.15 -21.73 0.98
N TYR A 165 -5.74 -20.49 0.70
CA TYR A 165 -5.30 -20.05 -0.61
C TYR A 165 -3.78 -19.84 -0.62
N GLU A 166 -3.09 -20.45 -1.58
CA GLU A 166 -1.65 -20.28 -1.77
C GLU A 166 -1.31 -18.90 -2.36
N LEU A 167 -0.67 -18.05 -1.55
CA LEU A 167 -0.33 -16.68 -1.92
C LEU A 167 1.13 -16.53 -2.37
N ASN A 168 2.06 -17.21 -1.69
CA ASN A 168 3.51 -17.19 -1.99
C ASN A 168 4.08 -15.80 -2.30
N TRP A 169 3.62 -14.77 -1.58
CA TRP A 169 3.97 -13.38 -1.90
C TRP A 169 5.01 -12.82 -0.95
N THR A 170 6.17 -12.47 -1.50
CA THR A 170 7.25 -11.79 -0.77
C THR A 170 7.51 -10.38 -1.29
N ARG A 171 7.68 -9.43 -0.37
CA ARG A 171 8.04 -8.04 -0.63
C ARG A 171 9.15 -7.59 0.33
N GLY A 172 10.39 -7.62 -0.14
CA GLY A 172 11.56 -7.39 0.71
C GLY A 172 11.59 -8.37 1.87
N SER A 173 11.63 -7.87 3.10
CA SER A 173 11.60 -8.71 4.31
C SER A 173 10.20 -9.23 4.69
N LYS A 174 9.12 -8.76 4.04
CA LYS A 174 7.75 -9.19 4.35
C LYS A 174 7.35 -10.35 3.45
N GLY A 175 6.67 -11.34 3.97
CA GLY A 175 6.19 -12.49 3.20
C GLY A 175 4.90 -13.06 3.77
N SER A 176 3.97 -13.39 2.89
CA SER A 176 2.69 -14.01 3.21
C SER A 176 2.51 -15.22 2.30
N PHE A 177 2.46 -16.40 2.89
CA PHE A 177 2.49 -17.67 2.16
C PHE A 177 1.09 -18.20 1.88
N TYR A 178 0.18 -18.10 2.86
CA TYR A 178 -1.17 -18.64 2.79
C TYR A 178 -2.19 -17.61 3.28
N LEU A 179 -3.39 -17.64 2.72
CA LEU A 179 -4.59 -17.01 3.27
C LEU A 179 -5.51 -18.13 3.75
N PHE A 180 -5.68 -18.27 5.06
CA PHE A 180 -6.66 -19.19 5.62
C PHE A 180 -8.06 -18.58 5.58
N HIS A 181 -9.06 -19.38 5.22
CA HIS A 181 -10.44 -18.92 5.11
C HIS A 181 -11.45 -19.98 5.55
N VAL A 182 -12.67 -19.51 5.77
CA VAL A 182 -13.85 -20.32 6.10
C VAL A 182 -14.87 -20.23 4.96
N MET A 183 -15.04 -19.05 4.40
CA MET A 183 -16.02 -18.77 3.35
C MET A 183 -15.36 -18.87 1.97
N PRO A 184 -16.08 -19.35 0.94
CA PRO A 184 -15.53 -19.39 -0.42
C PRO A 184 -14.99 -18.05 -0.87
N ILE A 185 -13.81 -18.06 -1.48
CA ILE A 185 -13.21 -16.87 -2.08
C ILE A 185 -13.82 -16.67 -3.47
N MET A 186 -14.15 -15.42 -3.81
CA MET A 186 -14.60 -15.05 -5.15
C MET A 186 -13.71 -13.96 -5.72
N ARG A 187 -13.44 -14.04 -7.03
CA ARG A 187 -12.72 -12.97 -7.73
C ARG A 187 -13.59 -11.72 -7.80
N MET A 188 -13.18 -10.66 -7.12
CA MET A 188 -13.90 -9.40 -7.07
C MET A 188 -12.93 -8.23 -7.11
N GLU A 189 -13.00 -7.42 -8.18
CA GLU A 189 -12.11 -6.26 -8.29
C GLU A 189 -12.45 -5.23 -7.21
N LEU A 190 -11.48 -4.96 -6.35
CA LEU A 190 -11.59 -4.03 -5.23
C LEU A 190 -10.29 -3.25 -5.06
N LYS A 191 -10.37 -1.93 -5.09
CA LYS A 191 -9.21 -1.03 -4.96
C LYS A 191 -9.14 -0.44 -3.57
N LYS A 192 -7.92 -0.24 -3.07
CA LYS A 192 -7.68 0.38 -1.76
C LYS A 192 -8.40 1.72 -1.55
N PRO A 193 -8.42 2.68 -2.51
CA PRO A 193 -9.14 3.94 -2.34
C PRO A 193 -10.64 3.76 -2.12
N TYR A 194 -11.23 2.71 -2.70
CA TYR A 194 -12.64 2.38 -2.49
C TYR A 194 -12.86 1.91 -1.05
N VAL A 195 -12.00 1.02 -0.51
CA VAL A 195 -12.04 0.62 0.90
C VAL A 195 -11.88 1.84 1.82
N ASP A 196 -10.87 2.68 1.58
CA ASP A 196 -10.62 3.89 2.38
C ASP A 196 -11.81 4.86 2.38
N LYS A 197 -12.51 4.99 1.24
CA LYS A 197 -13.73 5.79 1.12
C LYS A 197 -14.82 5.25 2.06
N TYR A 198 -15.14 3.96 1.98
CA TYR A 198 -16.22 3.37 2.77
C TYR A 198 -15.89 3.25 4.25
N VAL A 199 -14.62 3.01 4.61
CA VAL A 199 -14.16 3.05 6.00
C VAL A 199 -14.49 4.40 6.63
N LYS A 200 -14.27 5.50 5.90
CA LYS A 200 -14.59 6.85 6.38
C LYS A 200 -16.09 7.13 6.35
N GLN A 201 -16.77 6.85 5.23
CA GLN A 201 -18.18 7.19 5.03
C GLN A 201 -19.11 6.45 5.98
N LEU A 202 -18.83 5.18 6.28
CA LEU A 202 -19.68 4.34 7.12
C LEU A 202 -19.13 4.18 8.55
N GLY A 203 -18.00 4.83 8.87
CA GLY A 203 -17.35 4.70 10.18
C GLY A 203 -16.92 3.26 10.50
N LEU A 204 -16.47 2.51 9.49
CA LEU A 204 -16.08 1.10 9.65
C LEU A 204 -14.77 0.99 10.44
N ILE A 205 -14.57 -0.16 11.09
CA ILE A 205 -13.27 -0.49 11.68
C ILE A 205 -12.22 -0.60 10.57
N PRO A 206 -11.11 0.18 10.61
CA PRO A 206 -10.06 0.07 9.60
C PRO A 206 -9.42 -1.32 9.53
N PRO A 207 -9.03 -1.83 8.33
CA PRO A 207 -8.47 -3.17 8.14
C PRO A 207 -7.33 -3.56 9.08
N LYS A 208 -6.45 -2.61 9.45
CA LYS A 208 -5.35 -2.87 10.40
C LYS A 208 -5.82 -3.38 11.76
N TYR A 209 -7.05 -3.05 12.18
CA TYR A 209 -7.61 -3.45 13.45
C TYR A 209 -8.27 -4.83 13.42
N PHE A 210 -8.78 -5.28 12.27
CA PHE A 210 -9.17 -6.68 12.07
C PHE A 210 -7.99 -7.59 12.34
N ARG A 211 -6.83 -7.29 11.72
CA ARG A 211 -5.60 -8.04 11.99
C ARG A 211 -5.24 -8.10 13.48
N LYS A 212 -5.36 -7.00 14.23
CA LYS A 212 -5.11 -7.01 15.68
C LYS A 212 -6.12 -7.87 16.43
N PHE A 213 -7.39 -7.69 16.12
CA PHE A 213 -8.49 -8.48 16.67
C PHE A 213 -8.24 -9.99 16.47
N VAL A 214 -7.94 -10.40 15.25
CA VAL A 214 -7.66 -11.81 14.91
C VAL A 214 -6.48 -12.35 15.72
N SER A 215 -5.35 -11.62 15.81
CA SER A 215 -4.21 -12.09 16.62
C SER A 215 -4.54 -12.20 18.10
N THR A 216 -5.29 -11.23 18.64
CA THR A 216 -5.71 -11.26 20.05
C THR A 216 -6.63 -12.44 20.30
N GLN A 217 -7.59 -12.68 19.40
CA GLN A 217 -8.53 -13.79 19.55
C GLN A 217 -7.86 -15.16 19.37
N MET A 218 -6.91 -15.31 18.44
CA MET A 218 -6.14 -16.54 18.34
C MET A 218 -5.31 -16.80 19.61
N ALA A 219 -4.77 -15.75 20.21
CA ALA A 219 -4.02 -15.87 21.46
C ALA A 219 -4.92 -16.27 22.64
N THR A 220 -6.15 -15.74 22.73
CA THR A 220 -7.11 -16.16 23.77
C THR A 220 -7.55 -17.62 23.60
N LEU A 221 -7.54 -18.15 22.39
CA LEU A 221 -7.76 -19.57 22.08
C LEU A 221 -6.53 -20.46 22.34
N GLY A 222 -5.45 -19.91 22.89
CA GLY A 222 -4.22 -20.64 23.20
C GLY A 222 -3.39 -21.03 21.98
N ILE A 223 -3.55 -20.34 20.85
CA ILE A 223 -2.71 -20.57 19.67
C ILE A 223 -1.33 -19.95 19.90
N PRO A 224 -0.22 -20.68 19.68
CA PRO A 224 1.14 -20.16 19.86
C PRO A 224 1.42 -18.91 19.00
N PHE A 225 2.15 -17.93 19.55
CA PHE A 225 2.38 -16.65 18.88
C PHE A 225 3.13 -16.76 17.54
N ASP A 226 4.05 -17.72 17.41
CA ASP A 226 4.74 -18.01 16.16
C ASP A 226 3.81 -18.58 15.08
N VAL A 227 2.83 -19.38 15.49
CA VAL A 227 1.75 -19.86 14.61
C VAL A 227 0.83 -18.72 14.19
N ILE A 228 0.44 -17.84 15.13
CA ILE A 228 -0.34 -16.62 14.82
C ILE A 228 0.42 -15.74 13.83
N ASP A 229 1.71 -15.53 14.08
CA ASP A 229 2.55 -14.73 13.21
C ASP A 229 2.61 -15.31 11.80
N PHE A 230 2.73 -16.63 11.68
CA PHE A 230 2.71 -17.35 10.40
C PHE A 230 1.37 -17.22 9.67
N ILE A 231 0.25 -17.50 10.34
CA ILE A 231 -1.11 -17.35 9.78
C ILE A 231 -1.31 -15.93 9.25
N GLN A 232 -0.81 -14.94 9.99
CA GLN A 232 -0.88 -13.54 9.59
C GLN A 232 0.15 -13.12 8.53
N GLY A 233 0.96 -14.02 7.96
CA GLY A 233 1.98 -13.65 6.97
C GLY A 233 3.08 -12.75 7.57
N ARG A 234 3.56 -13.09 8.76
CA ARG A 234 4.81 -12.55 9.31
C ARG A 234 5.86 -13.64 9.16
N LYS A 235 7.09 -13.24 8.78
CA LYS A 235 8.20 -14.19 8.72
C LYS A 235 8.53 -14.64 10.15
N PRO A 236 8.56 -15.95 10.42
CA PRO A 236 9.03 -16.46 11.70
C PRO A 236 10.44 -15.94 11.97
N THR A 237 10.68 -15.42 13.18
CA THR A 237 11.97 -14.86 13.57
C THR A 237 12.91 -15.92 14.17
N ARG A 238 12.37 -17.03 14.68
CA ARG A 238 13.12 -18.11 15.33
C ARG A 238 13.68 -19.10 14.30
N VAL A 239 14.85 -19.68 14.59
CA VAL A 239 15.58 -20.59 13.67
C VAL A 239 14.85 -21.92 13.47
N LEU A 240 14.27 -22.48 14.54
CA LEU A 240 13.59 -23.78 14.50
C LEU A 240 12.31 -23.77 13.64
N THR A 241 11.62 -22.62 13.54
CA THR A 241 10.40 -22.43 12.73
C THR A 241 10.67 -22.01 11.29
N ARG A 242 11.94 -22.01 10.84
CA ARG A 242 12.30 -21.71 9.44
C ARG A 242 11.94 -22.83 8.46
N HIS A 243 11.72 -24.04 8.96
CA HIS A 243 11.21 -25.14 8.13
C HIS A 243 9.70 -24.94 7.92
N TYR A 244 9.35 -24.19 6.88
CA TYR A 244 7.97 -23.79 6.59
C TYR A 244 6.98 -24.95 6.44
N VAL A 245 7.45 -26.13 6.02
CA VAL A 245 6.62 -27.34 5.89
C VAL A 245 6.07 -27.79 7.25
N SER A 246 6.88 -27.76 8.31
CA SER A 246 6.40 -28.13 9.65
C SER A 246 5.48 -27.07 10.22
N LEU A 247 5.79 -25.79 10.00
CA LEU A 247 4.98 -24.68 10.52
C LEU A 247 3.61 -24.58 9.83
N PHE A 248 3.51 -24.90 8.54
CA PHE A 248 2.25 -24.95 7.84
C PHE A 248 1.31 -26.02 8.39
N GLY A 249 1.82 -27.24 8.63
CA GLY A 249 1.04 -28.32 9.24
C GLY A 249 0.53 -27.94 10.63
N ILE A 250 1.40 -27.38 11.47
CA ILE A 250 1.04 -26.88 12.80
C ILE A 250 -0.02 -25.77 12.70
N ALA A 251 0.16 -24.83 11.76
CA ALA A 251 -0.78 -23.74 11.56
C ALA A 251 -2.16 -24.22 11.12
N ARG A 252 -2.24 -25.20 10.21
CA ARG A 252 -3.52 -25.82 9.82
C ARG A 252 -4.26 -26.39 11.02
N GLU A 253 -3.56 -27.13 11.88
CA GLU A 253 -4.16 -27.75 13.06
C GLU A 253 -4.69 -26.71 14.04
N HIS A 254 -3.88 -25.71 14.37
CA HIS A 254 -4.31 -24.64 15.27
C HIS A 254 -5.40 -23.75 14.67
N TYR A 255 -5.39 -23.53 13.35
CA TYR A 255 -6.39 -22.71 12.67
C TYR A 255 -7.80 -23.30 12.80
N LYS A 256 -7.95 -24.63 12.95
CA LYS A 256 -9.26 -25.26 13.22
C LYS A 256 -10.00 -24.61 14.38
N LYS A 257 -9.29 -24.38 15.50
CA LYS A 257 -9.85 -23.72 16.69
C LYS A 257 -10.39 -22.33 16.37
N TYR A 258 -9.63 -21.57 15.58
CA TYR A 258 -10.04 -20.23 15.18
C TYR A 258 -11.20 -20.26 14.18
N ALA A 259 -11.16 -21.15 13.19
CA ALA A 259 -12.22 -21.31 12.20
C ALA A 259 -13.55 -21.70 12.84
N GLU A 260 -13.54 -22.63 13.80
CA GLU A 260 -14.71 -23.01 14.59
C GLU A 260 -15.26 -21.82 15.38
N TRP A 261 -14.38 -21.09 16.06
CA TRP A 261 -14.77 -19.89 16.80
C TRP A 261 -15.39 -18.82 15.88
N VAL A 262 -14.82 -18.60 14.68
CA VAL A 262 -15.39 -17.67 13.68
C VAL A 262 -16.79 -18.12 13.27
N LYS A 263 -16.97 -19.41 12.91
CA LYS A 263 -18.29 -19.95 12.52
C LYS A 263 -19.36 -19.78 13.60
N GLN A 264 -18.99 -19.92 14.88
CA GLN A 264 -19.91 -19.77 16.00
C GLN A 264 -20.29 -18.31 16.30
N ASN A 265 -19.35 -17.37 16.10
CA ASN A 265 -19.52 -15.97 16.50
C ASN A 265 -19.92 -15.04 15.35
N PHE A 266 -19.70 -15.46 14.11
CA PHE A 266 -19.95 -14.73 12.88
C PHE A 266 -20.57 -15.65 11.83
N PRO A 267 -21.86 -15.99 11.96
CA PRO A 267 -22.57 -16.73 10.91
C PRO A 267 -22.56 -15.97 9.57
#